data_AF-A0A6P8TXC5-F1
#
_entry.id   AF-A0A6P8TXC5-F1
#
_cell.length_a   1.000
_cell.length_b   1.000
_cell.length_c   1.000
_cell.angle_alpha   90.00
_cell.angle_beta   90.00
_cell.angle_gamma   90.00
#
_symmetry.space_group_name_H-M   'P 1'
#
loop_
_entity.id
_entity.type
_entity.pdbx_description
1 polymer ?
#
loop_
_entity_poly.entity_id
_entity_poly.type
_entity_poly.pdbx_seq_one_letter_code
_entity_poly.pdbx_strand_id
1 'polypeptide(L)'
;MATEMSMDTVLAPDPAPLSGPHPALGTSEAQDQISSQEPAIPEIPDTALTSEPDAAPDHIPAPPMIPDKAPGPVPGSELPPAPLLPDSAKNPSCKIMTFRPTVEEFKDFAKYIVYMESQGAHRAGLAKVIPPEGWKPRRCYDTIEAMVIPAPIMQVVTGQSGLFTQYNIQKKSMTVGEYRKLANSKKYCTPRHKDFDDLERKYWKNLTFVSPIYGADVSGSIYDEDIQEWNIGRLNTLLDMVEQECGIVIEGVNTPYMYFGMWKTTFAWHTEDMDLYSINYLHFGQSKSC
;
A
#
# COMPACT_ATOMS: atom_id res chain seq x y z
N MET A 1 -0.78 -7.07 67.88
CA MET A 1 -1.45 -6.11 68.78
C MET A 1 -0.87 -4.73 68.48
N ALA A 2 -1.72 -3.70 68.51
CA ALA A 2 -1.47 -2.27 68.28
C ALA A 2 -0.24 -1.74 69.08
N THR A 3 0.39 -0.61 68.77
CA THR A 3 -0.17 0.76 68.85
C THR A 3 0.65 1.82 68.06
N GLU A 4 -0.06 2.89 67.68
CA GLU A 4 0.18 4.19 67.01
C GLU A 4 1.51 4.96 67.25
N MET A 5 2.11 5.60 66.22
CA MET A 5 1.95 6.97 65.65
C MET A 5 2.37 8.16 66.54
N SER A 6 3.30 8.98 66.04
CA SER A 6 3.22 10.45 66.07
C SER A 6 4.14 11.09 65.02
N MET A 7 3.65 12.17 64.38
CA MET A 7 4.28 12.97 63.33
C MET A 7 4.94 14.22 63.93
N ASP A 8 6.09 14.64 63.40
CA ASP A 8 6.64 15.98 63.63
C ASP A 8 6.90 16.69 62.29
N THR A 9 6.43 17.94 62.23
CA THR A 9 6.47 18.87 61.10
C THR A 9 7.62 19.86 61.29
N VAL A 10 8.39 20.14 60.23
CA VAL A 10 9.45 21.17 60.23
C VAL A 10 9.08 22.30 59.26
N LEU A 11 9.06 23.53 59.78
CA LEU A 11 8.82 24.81 59.12
C LEU A 11 10.05 25.31 58.34
N ALA A 12 9.83 26.05 57.24
CA ALA A 12 10.83 26.85 56.52
C ALA A 12 10.40 28.34 56.45
N PRO A 13 11.34 29.31 56.33
CA PRO A 13 11.09 30.70 56.73
C PRO A 13 10.71 31.67 55.59
N ASP A 14 10.11 32.79 56.00
CA ASP A 14 9.67 33.97 55.22
C ASP A 14 10.80 34.90 54.71
N PRO A 15 10.53 35.78 53.70
CA PRO A 15 11.51 36.67 53.06
C PRO A 15 11.56 38.10 53.67
N ALA A 16 12.65 38.84 53.38
CA ALA A 16 12.92 40.22 53.82
C ALA A 16 12.88 41.26 52.65
N PRO A 17 12.81 42.60 52.90
CA PRO A 17 12.02 43.55 52.06
C PRO A 17 12.73 44.84 51.50
N LEU A 18 11.95 45.65 50.72
CA LEU A 18 12.01 47.13 50.38
C LEU A 18 13.13 47.65 49.41
N SER A 19 13.02 48.67 48.52
CA SER A 19 12.03 49.71 48.15
C SER A 19 12.50 50.63 46.97
N GLY A 20 11.59 50.97 46.01
CA GLY A 20 11.38 52.24 45.24
C GLY A 20 12.39 52.81 44.19
N PRO A 21 12.04 53.80 43.32
CA PRO A 21 10.74 54.49 43.10
C PRO A 21 10.20 54.56 41.63
N HIS A 22 8.92 54.95 41.49
CA HIS A 22 8.16 55.28 40.25
C HIS A 22 8.31 56.76 39.80
N PRO A 23 7.80 57.11 38.59
CA PRO A 23 6.67 58.05 38.56
C PRO A 23 5.51 57.67 37.60
N ALA A 24 4.35 58.27 37.89
CA ALA A 24 3.01 58.15 37.27
C ALA A 24 2.87 59.03 35.99
N LEU A 25 1.77 59.15 35.21
CA LEU A 25 0.32 58.90 35.32
C LEU A 25 -0.26 59.05 33.88
N GLY A 26 -1.40 58.43 33.53
CA GLY A 26 -2.14 58.79 32.31
C GLY A 26 -3.20 57.78 31.85
N THR A 27 -4.45 58.03 32.22
CA THR A 27 -5.68 57.32 31.82
C THR A 27 -6.15 57.67 30.41
N SER A 28 -6.64 56.69 29.64
CA SER A 28 -7.70 56.89 28.62
C SER A 28 -8.36 55.55 28.30
N GLU A 29 -9.68 55.50 28.50
CA GLU A 29 -10.58 54.47 27.97
C GLU A 29 -10.65 54.57 26.45
N ALA A 30 -10.69 53.43 25.76
CA ALA A 30 -11.29 53.29 24.44
C ALA A 30 -11.74 51.82 24.28
N GLN A 31 -13.05 51.63 24.20
CA GLN A 31 -13.68 50.39 23.80
C GLN A 31 -13.50 50.23 22.29
N ASP A 32 -12.92 49.12 21.83
CA ASP A 32 -13.04 48.69 20.44
C ASP A 32 -13.74 47.34 20.38
N GLN A 33 -14.98 47.38 19.87
CA GLN A 33 -15.70 46.23 19.35
C GLN A 33 -15.04 45.82 18.03
N ILE A 34 -14.62 44.57 17.89
CA ILE A 34 -14.27 43.99 16.59
C ILE A 34 -15.28 42.90 16.26
N SER A 35 -16.05 43.22 15.22
CA SER A 35 -17.07 42.43 14.55
C SER A 35 -16.49 41.17 13.90
N SER A 36 -17.22 40.07 14.00
CA SER A 36 -17.02 38.86 13.20
C SER A 36 -17.22 39.17 11.72
N GLN A 37 -16.18 38.99 10.90
CA GLN A 37 -16.29 38.91 9.45
C GLN A 37 -15.55 37.66 8.95
N GLU A 38 -16.25 36.87 8.15
CA GLU A 38 -15.77 35.69 7.42
C GLU A 38 -14.73 36.11 6.36
N PRO A 39 -13.64 35.35 6.13
CA PRO A 39 -12.62 35.77 5.18
C PRO A 39 -13.07 35.57 3.73
N ALA A 40 -13.00 36.66 2.95
CA ALA A 40 -13.29 36.71 1.53
C ALA A 40 -12.25 35.94 0.68
N ILE A 41 -12.74 35.31 -0.39
CA ILE A 41 -11.97 34.62 -1.43
C ILE A 41 -11.26 35.69 -2.31
N PRO A 42 -9.96 35.56 -2.62
CA PRO A 42 -9.29 36.54 -3.47
C PRO A 42 -9.67 36.36 -4.96
N GLU A 43 -10.15 37.42 -5.59
CA GLU A 43 -10.31 37.55 -7.05
C GLU A 43 -8.94 37.61 -7.75
N ILE A 44 -8.84 36.92 -8.89
CA ILE A 44 -7.67 36.89 -9.77
C ILE A 44 -7.86 37.94 -10.87
N PRO A 45 -6.85 38.75 -11.25
CA PRO A 45 -7.01 39.73 -12.32
C PRO A 45 -6.94 39.08 -13.71
N ASP A 46 -7.90 39.45 -14.57
CA ASP A 46 -7.91 39.17 -16.00
C ASP A 46 -6.75 39.90 -16.70
N THR A 47 -5.87 39.15 -17.36
CA THR A 47 -5.02 39.70 -18.43
C THR A 47 -4.90 38.66 -19.54
N ALA A 48 -5.64 38.91 -20.62
CA ALA A 48 -5.66 38.10 -21.82
C ALA A 48 -4.34 38.25 -22.60
N LEU A 49 -3.69 37.13 -22.89
CA LEU A 49 -2.74 36.97 -23.99
C LEU A 49 -3.35 35.97 -24.96
N THR A 50 -3.64 36.46 -26.15
CA THR A 50 -4.26 35.79 -27.28
C THR A 50 -3.32 34.78 -27.92
N SER A 51 -3.77 33.54 -28.08
CA SER A 51 -3.29 32.59 -29.09
C SER A 51 -4.48 31.73 -29.53
N GLU A 52 -4.83 31.83 -30.81
CA GLU A 52 -6.00 31.18 -31.43
C GLU A 52 -5.91 29.65 -31.42
N PRO A 53 -7.03 28.93 -31.23
CA PRO A 53 -7.14 27.52 -31.58
C PRO A 53 -7.76 27.35 -32.98
N ASP A 54 -7.09 26.49 -33.75
CA ASP A 54 -7.43 26.02 -35.09
C ASP A 54 -8.84 25.39 -35.13
N ALA A 55 -9.60 25.69 -36.19
CA ALA A 55 -11.00 25.32 -36.35
C ALA A 55 -11.16 23.83 -36.73
N ALA A 56 -11.86 23.07 -35.89
CA ALA A 56 -12.41 21.76 -36.24
C ALA A 56 -13.90 21.91 -36.62
N PRO A 57 -14.40 21.24 -37.69
CA PRO A 57 -15.75 21.45 -38.20
C PRO A 57 -16.83 20.80 -37.32
N ASP A 58 -17.95 21.52 -37.16
CA ASP A 58 -19.16 21.09 -36.47
C ASP A 58 -19.74 19.78 -37.04
N HIS A 59 -19.69 18.70 -36.24
CA HIS A 59 -20.47 17.50 -36.48
C HIS A 59 -21.73 17.52 -35.59
N ILE A 60 -22.88 17.70 -36.24
CA ILE A 60 -24.22 17.53 -35.66
C ILE A 60 -24.38 16.07 -35.19
N PRO A 61 -24.88 15.79 -33.97
CA PRO A 61 -25.11 14.41 -33.54
C PRO A 61 -26.31 13.81 -34.29
N ALA A 62 -26.09 12.71 -34.98
CA ALA A 62 -27.15 11.89 -35.56
C ALA A 62 -27.96 11.17 -34.45
N PRO A 63 -29.28 10.97 -34.62
CA PRO A 63 -30.11 10.23 -33.67
C PRO A 63 -29.68 8.74 -33.58
N PRO A 64 -29.94 8.07 -32.44
CA PRO A 64 -29.46 6.72 -32.20
C PRO A 64 -30.07 5.73 -33.19
N MET A 65 -29.20 5.02 -33.92
CA MET A 65 -29.58 3.88 -34.75
C MET A 65 -29.95 2.70 -33.85
N ILE A 66 -31.16 2.18 -34.02
CA ILE A 66 -31.62 0.94 -33.42
C ILE A 66 -30.81 -0.21 -34.04
N PRO A 67 -30.18 -1.11 -33.26
CA PRO A 67 -29.49 -2.26 -33.83
C PRO A 67 -30.50 -3.16 -34.55
N ASP A 68 -30.23 -3.46 -35.82
CA ASP A 68 -30.98 -4.45 -36.58
C ASP A 68 -30.99 -5.79 -35.84
N LYS A 69 -32.18 -6.37 -35.81
CA LYS A 69 -32.52 -7.65 -35.19
C LYS A 69 -31.53 -8.74 -35.64
N ALA A 70 -30.76 -9.26 -34.69
CA ALA A 70 -29.89 -10.43 -34.92
C ALA A 70 -30.70 -11.58 -35.57
N PRO A 71 -30.13 -12.32 -36.54
CA PRO A 71 -30.77 -13.52 -37.08
C PRO A 71 -31.01 -14.51 -35.94
N GLY A 72 -32.24 -15.03 -35.85
CA GLY A 72 -32.63 -16.00 -34.83
C GLY A 72 -31.79 -17.28 -34.87
N PRO A 73 -31.74 -18.04 -33.77
CA PRO A 73 -30.90 -19.23 -33.65
C PRO A 73 -31.34 -20.31 -34.64
N VAL A 74 -30.36 -20.88 -35.33
CA VAL A 74 -30.52 -22.08 -36.17
C VAL A 74 -30.87 -23.26 -35.26
N PRO A 75 -32.00 -23.97 -35.45
CA PRO A 75 -32.31 -25.15 -34.63
C PRO A 75 -31.39 -26.30 -35.04
N GLY A 76 -30.49 -26.74 -34.14
CA GLY A 76 -29.80 -28.02 -34.30
C GLY A 76 -28.30 -28.11 -34.01
N SER A 77 -27.63 -27.08 -33.48
CA SER A 77 -26.25 -27.22 -32.97
C SER A 77 -26.25 -27.31 -31.45
N GLU A 78 -26.59 -28.47 -30.92
CA GLU A 78 -26.32 -28.78 -29.51
C GLU A 78 -24.80 -28.86 -29.36
N LEU A 79 -24.19 -27.80 -28.81
CA LEU A 79 -22.81 -27.85 -28.33
C LEU A 79 -22.71 -29.06 -27.38
N PRO A 80 -21.69 -29.92 -27.50
CA PRO A 80 -21.54 -31.03 -26.57
C PRO A 80 -21.52 -30.45 -25.15
N PRO A 81 -22.25 -31.05 -24.20
CA PRO A 81 -22.25 -30.57 -22.83
C PRO A 81 -20.81 -30.53 -22.34
N ALA A 82 -20.42 -29.38 -21.78
CA ALA A 82 -19.15 -29.25 -21.08
C ALA A 82 -18.99 -30.44 -20.14
N PRO A 83 -17.81 -31.08 -20.05
CA PRO A 83 -17.59 -32.19 -19.15
C PRO A 83 -18.08 -31.80 -17.76
N LEU A 84 -19.10 -32.51 -17.27
CA LEU A 84 -19.59 -32.37 -15.91
C LEU A 84 -18.41 -32.62 -14.99
N LEU A 85 -17.91 -31.57 -14.33
CA LEU A 85 -16.81 -31.66 -13.36
C LEU A 85 -17.16 -32.75 -12.33
N PRO A 86 -16.47 -33.90 -12.29
CA PRO A 86 -16.53 -34.76 -11.14
C PRO A 86 -15.48 -34.26 -10.15
N ASP A 87 -15.92 -33.90 -8.95
CA ASP A 87 -15.31 -34.26 -7.67
C ASP A 87 -15.65 -33.22 -6.62
N SER A 88 -15.89 -33.68 -5.39
CA SER A 88 -16.12 -32.83 -4.22
C SER A 88 -15.13 -31.67 -4.25
N ALA A 89 -15.62 -30.46 -4.54
CA ALA A 89 -14.75 -29.35 -4.85
C ALA A 89 -13.84 -29.10 -3.64
N LYS A 90 -12.55 -29.42 -3.77
CA LYS A 90 -11.59 -29.22 -2.69
C LYS A 90 -11.59 -27.75 -2.30
N ASN A 91 -11.40 -27.48 -1.00
CA ASN A 91 -11.60 -26.16 -0.38
C ASN A 91 -13.00 -25.53 -0.63
N PRO A 92 -14.10 -26.19 -0.22
CA PRO A 92 -15.47 -25.68 -0.44
C PRO A 92 -15.76 -24.36 0.29
N SER A 93 -15.00 -24.07 1.35
CA SER A 93 -15.12 -22.81 2.12
C SER A 93 -14.30 -21.65 1.55
N CYS A 94 -13.59 -21.84 0.43
CA CYS A 94 -12.74 -20.82 -0.21
C CYS A 94 -11.76 -20.14 0.78
N LYS A 95 -11.20 -20.90 1.72
CA LYS A 95 -10.26 -20.36 2.72
C LYS A 95 -8.86 -20.25 2.12
N ILE A 96 -8.11 -19.22 2.55
CA ILE A 96 -6.69 -19.09 2.22
C ILE A 96 -5.94 -20.33 2.73
N MET A 97 -5.25 -21.00 1.82
CA MET A 97 -4.48 -22.21 2.12
C MET A 97 -3.00 -21.87 2.34
N THR A 98 -2.33 -22.61 3.23
CA THR A 98 -0.89 -22.52 3.44
C THR A 98 -0.21 -23.82 3.04
N PHE A 99 0.76 -23.75 2.13
CA PHE A 99 1.54 -24.87 1.60
C PHE A 99 2.98 -24.83 2.12
N ARG A 100 3.59 -26.01 2.25
CA ARG A 100 4.96 -26.22 2.77
C ARG A 100 5.66 -27.27 1.90
N PRO A 101 6.10 -26.90 0.69
CA PRO A 101 6.76 -27.83 -0.22
C PRO A 101 8.02 -28.43 0.39
N THR A 102 8.30 -29.68 0.01
CA THR A 102 9.63 -30.28 0.10
C THR A 102 10.61 -29.59 -0.84
N VAL A 103 11.91 -29.83 -0.66
CA VAL A 103 12.95 -29.30 -1.57
C VAL A 103 12.71 -29.75 -3.00
N GLU A 104 12.28 -31.00 -3.20
CA GLU A 104 11.99 -31.58 -4.51
C GLU A 104 10.77 -30.93 -5.15
N GLU A 105 9.69 -30.72 -4.39
CA GLU A 105 8.48 -30.05 -4.88
C GLU A 105 8.73 -28.57 -5.19
N PHE A 106 9.63 -27.91 -4.47
CA PHE A 106 9.95 -26.50 -4.64
C PHE A 106 10.81 -26.21 -5.88
N LYS A 107 11.41 -27.23 -6.53
CA LYS A 107 12.24 -27.02 -7.73
C LYS A 107 11.45 -26.55 -8.95
N ASP A 108 10.20 -26.99 -9.08
CA ASP A 108 9.37 -26.74 -10.26
C ASP A 108 8.17 -25.86 -9.87
N PHE A 109 8.31 -24.56 -10.12
CA PHE A 109 7.30 -23.56 -9.81
C PHE A 109 5.96 -23.87 -10.49
N ALA A 110 5.96 -24.04 -11.82
CA ALA A 110 4.73 -24.24 -12.59
C ALA A 110 3.99 -25.52 -12.17
N LYS A 111 4.71 -26.62 -11.96
CA LYS A 111 4.13 -27.86 -11.46
C LYS A 111 3.53 -27.70 -10.06
N TYR A 112 4.17 -26.92 -9.20
CA TYR A 112 3.66 -26.69 -7.85
C TYR A 112 2.41 -25.80 -7.84
N ILE A 113 2.31 -24.82 -8.75
CA ILE A 113 1.07 -24.04 -8.94
C ILE A 113 -0.09 -24.95 -9.35
N VAL A 114 0.11 -25.83 -10.34
CA VAL A 114 -0.91 -26.83 -10.75
C VAL A 114 -1.30 -27.74 -9.57
N TYR A 115 -0.34 -28.15 -8.75
CA TYR A 115 -0.63 -28.91 -7.53
C TYR A 115 -1.51 -28.11 -6.56
N MET A 116 -1.17 -26.86 -6.27
CA MET A 116 -1.96 -26.00 -5.37
C MET A 116 -3.38 -25.79 -5.90
N GLU A 117 -3.55 -25.59 -7.20
CA GLU A 117 -4.85 -25.50 -7.85
C GLU A 117 -5.65 -26.79 -7.71
N SER A 118 -5.00 -27.95 -7.89
CA SER A 118 -5.62 -29.28 -7.69
C SER A 118 -6.06 -29.55 -6.24
N GLN A 119 -5.62 -28.74 -5.27
CA GLN A 119 -6.09 -28.75 -3.89
C GLN A 119 -7.18 -27.70 -3.60
N GLY A 120 -7.55 -26.89 -4.60
CA GLY A 120 -8.56 -25.84 -4.48
C GLY A 120 -8.05 -24.50 -3.95
N ALA A 121 -6.75 -24.22 -4.03
CA ALA A 121 -6.15 -22.97 -3.53
C ALA A 121 -6.68 -21.72 -4.26
N HIS A 122 -6.82 -21.79 -5.59
CA HIS A 122 -7.28 -20.69 -6.44
C HIS A 122 -8.66 -20.15 -6.04
N ARG A 123 -9.51 -20.99 -5.42
CA ARG A 123 -10.87 -20.60 -4.99
C ARG A 123 -10.89 -19.50 -3.94
N ALA A 124 -9.81 -19.33 -3.18
CA ALA A 124 -9.68 -18.29 -2.18
C ALA A 124 -9.17 -16.96 -2.76
N GLY A 125 -8.65 -16.95 -3.99
CA GLY A 125 -7.96 -15.80 -4.60
C GLY A 125 -6.56 -15.51 -4.02
N LEU A 126 -6.16 -16.17 -2.93
CA LEU A 126 -4.84 -16.03 -2.32
C LEU A 126 -4.39 -17.35 -1.67
N ALA A 127 -3.11 -17.67 -1.80
CA ALA A 127 -2.47 -18.78 -1.10
C ALA A 127 -1.10 -18.37 -0.56
N LYS A 128 -0.71 -18.99 0.55
CA LYS A 128 0.61 -18.80 1.16
C LYS A 128 1.48 -20.01 0.91
N VAL A 129 2.72 -19.80 0.48
CA VAL A 129 3.73 -20.86 0.39
C VAL A 129 4.86 -20.51 1.34
N ILE A 130 5.21 -21.45 2.22
CA ILE A 130 6.36 -21.32 3.10
C ILE A 130 7.47 -22.19 2.48
N PRO A 131 8.57 -21.59 1.98
CA PRO A 131 9.61 -22.33 1.28
C PRO A 131 10.29 -23.35 2.20
N PRO A 132 10.98 -24.36 1.64
CA PRO A 132 11.72 -25.34 2.41
C PRO A 132 12.72 -24.70 3.38
N GLU A 133 12.95 -25.33 4.52
CA GLU A 133 13.92 -24.86 5.49
C GLU A 133 15.32 -24.74 4.86
N GLY A 134 16.01 -23.63 5.13
CA GLY A 134 17.33 -23.36 4.59
C GLY A 134 17.35 -22.71 3.20
N TRP A 135 16.25 -22.76 2.43
CA TRP A 135 16.17 -22.00 1.18
C TRP A 135 16.16 -20.50 1.46
N LYS A 136 17.02 -19.76 0.75
CA LYS A 136 17.13 -18.31 0.84
C LYS A 136 17.38 -17.73 -0.55
N PRO A 137 16.62 -16.73 -0.99
CA PRO A 137 16.84 -16.12 -2.30
C PRO A 137 18.01 -15.14 -2.32
N ARG A 138 18.57 -14.79 -1.16
CA ARG A 138 19.72 -13.89 -1.04
C ARG A 138 20.56 -14.27 0.17
N ARG A 139 21.89 -14.27 0.02
CA ARG A 139 22.82 -14.57 1.12
C ARG A 139 22.83 -13.49 2.21
N CYS A 140 22.84 -12.21 1.81
CA CYS A 140 22.86 -11.07 2.75
C CYS A 140 22.17 -9.84 2.16
N TYR A 141 21.69 -8.95 3.03
CA TYR A 141 20.94 -7.75 2.65
C TYR A 141 21.71 -6.44 2.87
N ASP A 142 22.98 -6.48 3.26
CA ASP A 142 23.73 -5.28 3.66
C ASP A 142 23.91 -4.27 2.52
N THR A 143 23.97 -4.74 1.28
CA THR A 143 24.17 -3.89 0.09
C THR A 143 22.94 -3.10 -0.32
N ILE A 144 21.75 -3.42 0.22
CA ILE A 144 20.50 -2.81 -0.25
C ILE A 144 20.37 -1.36 0.19
N GLU A 145 21.09 -0.93 1.24
CA GLU A 145 20.95 0.42 1.80
C GLU A 145 21.27 1.53 0.79
N ALA A 146 22.19 1.24 -0.14
CA ALA A 146 22.61 2.17 -1.19
C ALA A 146 21.66 2.20 -2.39
N MET A 147 20.71 1.27 -2.50
CA MET A 147 19.73 1.26 -3.58
C MET A 147 18.86 2.51 -3.53
N VAL A 148 18.48 3.01 -4.72
CA VAL A 148 17.66 4.21 -4.86
C VAL A 148 16.21 3.82 -5.05
N ILE A 149 15.32 4.47 -4.28
CA ILE A 149 13.89 4.51 -4.52
C ILE A 149 13.64 5.78 -5.35
N PRO A 150 13.39 5.66 -6.67
CA PRO A 150 13.36 6.81 -7.57
C PRO A 150 12.15 7.72 -7.33
N ALA A 151 10.98 7.13 -7.09
CA ALA A 151 9.72 7.85 -6.96
C ALA A 151 8.88 7.37 -5.75
N PRO A 152 9.35 7.57 -4.50
CA PRO A 152 8.56 7.22 -3.33
C PRO A 152 7.24 8.01 -3.29
N ILE A 153 6.15 7.35 -2.92
CA ILE A 153 4.80 7.96 -2.90
C ILE A 153 4.31 8.16 -1.47
N MET A 154 3.86 9.37 -1.13
CA MET A 154 3.14 9.63 0.11
C MET A 154 1.66 9.32 -0.08
N GLN A 155 1.11 8.46 0.77
CA GLN A 155 -0.26 7.97 0.67
C GLN A 155 -1.17 8.82 1.55
N VAL A 156 -1.91 9.73 0.92
CA VAL A 156 -2.91 10.56 1.58
C VAL A 156 -4.24 9.82 1.53
N VAL A 157 -4.82 9.55 2.69
CA VAL A 157 -6.08 8.82 2.80
C VAL A 157 -7.16 9.75 3.34
N THR A 158 -8.30 9.80 2.64
CA THR A 158 -9.51 10.48 3.09
C THR A 158 -10.66 9.47 3.20
N GLY A 159 -11.64 9.74 4.05
CA GLY A 159 -12.78 8.85 4.27
C GLY A 159 -13.02 8.53 5.73
N GLN A 160 -14.04 7.72 6.00
CA GLN A 160 -14.50 7.37 7.34
C GLN A 160 -15.34 6.09 7.33
N SER A 161 -15.58 5.51 8.50
CA SER A 161 -16.48 4.36 8.69
C SER A 161 -16.17 3.16 7.80
N GLY A 162 -14.88 2.88 7.55
CA GLY A 162 -14.43 1.74 6.75
C GLY A 162 -14.35 2.00 5.24
N LEU A 163 -14.82 3.14 4.75
CA LEU A 163 -14.73 3.52 3.35
C LEU A 163 -13.72 4.67 3.18
N PHE A 164 -12.69 4.43 2.39
CA PHE A 164 -11.57 5.35 2.22
C PHE A 164 -11.15 5.45 0.76
N THR A 165 -10.66 6.62 0.39
CA THR A 165 -10.00 6.90 -0.88
C THR A 165 -8.54 7.27 -0.61
N GLN A 166 -7.63 6.69 -1.37
CA GLN A 166 -6.19 6.97 -1.29
C GLN A 166 -5.74 7.79 -2.50
N TYR A 167 -4.94 8.82 -2.25
CA TYR A 167 -4.24 9.63 -3.26
C TYR A 167 -2.74 9.53 -3.04
N ASN A 168 -1.99 9.44 -4.14
CA ASN A 168 -0.53 9.33 -4.11
C ASN A 168 0.11 10.68 -4.44
N ILE A 169 0.96 11.18 -3.54
CA ILE A 169 1.78 12.36 -3.77
C ILE A 169 3.23 11.92 -3.90
N GLN A 170 3.79 11.99 -5.11
CA GLN A 170 5.19 11.66 -5.35
C GLN A 170 6.13 12.55 -4.52
N LYS A 171 7.15 11.93 -3.95
CA LYS A 171 8.23 12.58 -3.20
C LYS A 171 9.53 12.47 -3.98
N LYS A 172 10.53 13.26 -3.54
CA LYS A 172 11.88 13.21 -4.10
C LYS A 172 12.48 11.83 -3.87
N SER A 173 13.34 11.41 -4.80
CA SER A 173 14.10 10.17 -4.68
C SER A 173 14.87 10.13 -3.35
N MET A 174 15.05 8.92 -2.84
CA MET A 174 15.83 8.66 -1.63
C MET A 174 16.43 7.25 -1.69
N THR A 175 17.47 7.03 -0.92
CA THR A 175 18.05 5.69 -0.75
C THR A 175 17.21 4.83 0.19
N VAL A 176 17.34 3.51 0.08
CA VAL A 176 16.72 2.56 1.03
C VAL A 176 17.21 2.81 2.46
N GLY A 177 18.48 3.20 2.64
CA GLY A 177 19.03 3.57 3.95
C GLY A 177 18.33 4.79 4.57
N GLU A 178 18.06 5.83 3.77
CA GLU A 178 17.27 6.99 4.20
C GLU A 178 15.82 6.61 4.49
N TYR A 179 15.20 5.82 3.61
CA TYR A 179 13.84 5.31 3.78
C TYR A 179 13.69 4.52 5.10
N ARG A 180 14.66 3.64 5.41
CA ARG A 180 14.66 2.86 6.66
C ARG A 180 14.80 3.75 7.89
N LYS A 181 15.65 4.79 7.85
CA LYS A 181 15.74 5.78 8.94
C LYS A 181 14.41 6.51 9.15
N LEU A 182 13.75 6.88 8.06
CA LEU A 182 12.44 7.53 8.09
C LEU A 182 11.36 6.62 8.67
N ALA A 183 11.26 5.38 8.18
CA ALA A 183 10.31 4.36 8.63
C ALA A 183 10.44 4.03 10.12
N ASN A 184 11.67 4.08 10.66
CA ASN A 184 11.94 3.82 12.08
C ASN A 184 11.94 5.09 12.96
N SER A 185 11.68 6.27 12.39
CA SER A 185 11.56 7.51 13.17
C SER A 185 10.34 7.47 14.07
N LYS A 186 10.34 8.25 15.16
CA LYS A 186 9.21 8.36 16.10
C LYS A 186 7.86 8.71 15.42
N LYS A 187 7.91 9.36 14.25
CA LYS A 187 6.73 9.77 13.49
C LYS A 187 6.09 8.63 12.71
N TYR A 188 6.90 7.70 12.20
CA TYR A 188 6.46 6.67 11.25
C TYR A 188 6.64 5.23 11.77
N CYS A 189 7.30 5.04 12.90
CA CYS A 189 7.52 3.70 13.44
C CYS A 189 6.20 3.00 13.79
N THR A 190 6.19 1.68 13.67
CA THR A 190 5.07 0.85 14.10
C THR A 190 4.73 1.13 15.57
N PRO A 191 3.46 1.40 15.92
CA PRO A 191 3.07 1.65 17.29
C PRO A 191 3.21 0.36 18.12
N ARG A 192 3.40 0.52 19.43
CA ARG A 192 3.34 -0.63 20.35
C ARG A 192 1.97 -1.31 20.23
N HIS A 193 1.96 -2.62 20.13
CA HIS A 193 0.75 -3.44 19.99
C HIS A 193 0.94 -4.78 20.69
N LYS A 194 -0.17 -5.43 21.06
CA LYS A 194 -0.16 -6.72 21.76
C LYS A 194 -0.06 -7.90 20.80
N ASP A 195 -0.84 -7.85 19.74
CA ASP A 195 -1.04 -8.90 18.74
C ASP A 195 -1.43 -8.25 17.39
N PHE A 196 -1.63 -9.10 16.37
CA PHE A 196 -2.01 -8.62 15.03
C PHE A 196 -3.40 -7.96 15.03
N ASP A 197 -4.36 -8.44 15.82
CA ASP A 197 -5.70 -7.86 15.88
C ASP A 197 -5.67 -6.44 16.48
N ASP A 198 -4.84 -6.20 17.50
CA ASP A 198 -4.61 -4.87 18.07
C ASP A 198 -3.92 -3.95 17.08
N LEU A 199 -2.96 -4.47 16.30
CA LEU A 199 -2.29 -3.70 15.26
C LEU A 199 -3.25 -3.35 14.11
N GLU A 200 -4.11 -4.28 13.69
CA GLU A 200 -5.13 -4.08 12.66
C GLU A 200 -6.16 -3.02 13.10
N ARG A 201 -6.67 -3.11 14.34
CA ARG A 201 -7.56 -2.07 14.89
C ARG A 201 -6.90 -0.69 14.88
N LYS A 202 -5.61 -0.62 15.20
CA LYS A 202 -4.83 0.64 15.15
C LYS A 202 -4.64 1.14 13.73
N TYR A 203 -4.44 0.24 12.76
CA TYR A 203 -4.35 0.61 11.35
C TYR A 203 -5.64 1.30 10.89
N TRP A 204 -6.79 0.64 11.04
CA TRP A 204 -8.08 1.18 10.59
C TRP A 204 -8.49 2.46 11.33
N LYS A 205 -8.23 2.52 12.65
CA LYS A 205 -8.54 3.71 13.46
C LYS A 205 -7.72 4.94 13.05
N ASN A 206 -6.47 4.74 12.62
CA ASN A 206 -5.52 5.83 12.40
C ASN A 206 -5.18 6.07 10.93
N LEU A 207 -5.87 5.41 9.98
CA LEU A 207 -5.51 5.39 8.57
C LEU A 207 -5.33 6.80 7.97
N THR A 208 -6.21 7.74 8.32
CA THR A 208 -6.20 9.13 7.86
C THR A 208 -5.18 10.04 8.56
N PHE A 209 -4.60 9.62 9.68
CA PHE A 209 -3.63 10.42 10.46
C PHE A 209 -2.21 10.09 10.07
N VAL A 210 -1.39 11.09 9.74
CA VAL A 210 0.01 10.91 9.31
C VAL A 210 0.08 10.00 8.07
N SER A 211 0.17 10.64 6.91
CA SER A 211 0.33 9.96 5.62
C SER A 211 1.70 9.26 5.54
N PRO A 212 1.73 7.91 5.41
CA PRO A 212 2.96 7.16 5.27
C PRO A 212 3.57 7.38 3.88
N ILE A 213 4.82 6.96 3.69
CA ILE A 213 5.51 6.99 2.40
C ILE A 213 5.80 5.55 1.99
N TYR A 214 5.47 5.18 0.76
CA TYR A 214 5.65 3.85 0.21
C TYR A 214 6.65 3.92 -0.95
N GLY A 215 7.70 3.10 -0.92
CA GLY A 215 8.60 2.91 -2.05
C GLY A 215 8.05 1.80 -2.94
N ALA A 216 7.03 2.11 -3.73
CA ALA A 216 6.39 1.15 -4.62
C ALA A 216 7.06 1.12 -6.00
N ASP A 217 6.81 0.03 -6.73
CA ASP A 217 7.07 -0.10 -8.17
C ASP A 217 8.53 0.21 -8.54
N VAL A 218 9.48 -0.22 -7.69
CA VAL A 218 10.91 -0.07 -7.96
C VAL A 218 11.37 -1.26 -8.80
N SER A 219 11.62 -1.05 -10.08
CA SER A 219 12.06 -2.11 -11.00
C SER A 219 13.35 -2.79 -10.53
N GLY A 220 13.37 -4.12 -10.57
CA GLY A 220 14.55 -4.93 -10.29
C GLY A 220 14.30 -6.10 -9.35
N SER A 221 15.32 -6.94 -9.20
CA SER A 221 15.33 -8.07 -8.29
C SER A 221 16.56 -8.02 -7.40
N ILE A 222 16.40 -8.49 -6.15
CA ILE A 222 17.50 -8.69 -5.20
C ILE A 222 17.75 -10.18 -4.93
N TYR A 223 17.26 -11.06 -5.79
CA TYR A 223 17.67 -12.47 -5.77
C TYR A 223 19.16 -12.58 -6.14
N ASP A 224 19.89 -13.50 -5.51
CA ASP A 224 21.25 -13.84 -5.96
C ASP A 224 21.17 -14.56 -7.32
N GLU A 225 22.19 -14.36 -8.17
CA GLU A 225 22.20 -14.84 -9.57
C GLU A 225 22.13 -16.37 -9.69
N ASP A 226 22.56 -17.11 -8.67
CA ASP A 226 22.57 -18.56 -8.65
C ASP A 226 21.23 -19.19 -8.23
N ILE A 227 20.25 -18.39 -7.78
CA ILE A 227 18.95 -18.90 -7.32
C ILE A 227 18.06 -19.26 -8.51
N GLN A 228 17.78 -20.54 -8.70
CA GLN A 228 16.95 -21.05 -9.79
C GLN A 228 15.49 -21.25 -9.36
N GLU A 229 15.29 -21.75 -8.15
CA GLU A 229 13.97 -22.06 -7.62
C GLU A 229 13.20 -20.78 -7.28
N TRP A 230 11.99 -20.62 -7.81
CA TRP A 230 11.06 -19.54 -7.45
C TRP A 230 11.68 -18.14 -7.52
N ASN A 231 12.55 -17.93 -8.49
CA ASN A 231 13.15 -16.63 -8.75
C ASN A 231 12.16 -15.75 -9.52
N ILE A 232 11.62 -14.71 -8.87
CA ILE A 232 10.59 -13.83 -9.44
C ILE A 232 11.08 -13.12 -10.70
N GLY A 233 12.40 -12.90 -10.84
CA GLY A 233 12.96 -12.33 -12.06
C GLY A 233 13.04 -13.30 -13.24
N ARG A 234 12.74 -14.59 -13.04
CA ARG A 234 12.77 -15.65 -14.06
C ARG A 234 11.95 -16.87 -13.63
N LEU A 235 10.63 -16.74 -13.61
CA LEU A 235 9.75 -17.84 -13.18
C LEU A 235 9.64 -18.97 -14.22
N ASN A 236 10.14 -18.74 -15.43
CA ASN A 236 10.05 -19.59 -16.62
C ASN A 236 8.59 -19.96 -16.96
N THR A 237 7.72 -18.95 -16.93
CA THR A 237 6.30 -19.10 -17.31
C THR A 237 6.07 -18.68 -18.76
N LEU A 238 4.84 -18.86 -19.26
CA LEU A 238 4.46 -18.42 -20.61
C LEU A 238 4.66 -16.91 -20.81
N LEU A 239 4.62 -16.10 -19.75
CA LEU A 239 4.87 -14.66 -19.82
C LEU A 239 6.35 -14.34 -20.12
N ASP A 240 7.28 -15.19 -19.70
CA ASP A 240 8.70 -15.06 -20.04
C ASP A 240 8.93 -15.40 -21.52
N MET A 241 8.14 -16.32 -22.08
CA MET A 241 8.17 -16.62 -23.52
C MET A 241 7.65 -15.45 -24.37
N VAL A 242 6.71 -14.65 -23.88
CA VAL A 242 6.25 -13.44 -24.60
C VAL A 242 7.39 -12.43 -24.76
N GLU A 243 8.22 -12.27 -23.73
CA GLU A 243 9.42 -11.44 -23.85
C GLU A 243 10.43 -12.05 -24.82
N GLN A 244 10.73 -13.34 -24.66
CA GLN A 244 11.78 -14.04 -25.42
C GLN A 244 11.44 -14.22 -26.91
N GLU A 245 10.19 -14.53 -27.23
CA GLU A 245 9.74 -14.85 -28.60
C GLU A 245 9.16 -13.63 -29.33
N CYS A 246 8.46 -12.74 -28.61
CA CYS A 246 7.79 -11.58 -29.22
C CYS A 246 8.52 -10.26 -28.97
N GLY A 247 9.50 -10.20 -28.07
CA GLY A 247 10.27 -8.99 -27.75
C GLY A 247 9.49 -7.93 -26.98
N ILE A 248 8.38 -8.30 -26.31
CA ILE A 248 7.50 -7.36 -25.61
C ILE A 248 7.82 -7.38 -24.12
N VAL A 249 8.28 -6.23 -23.59
CA VAL A 249 8.50 -6.01 -22.15
C VAL A 249 7.32 -5.21 -21.59
N ILE A 250 6.71 -5.72 -20.52
CA ILE A 250 5.59 -5.07 -19.82
C ILE A 250 6.04 -4.90 -18.37
N GLU A 251 6.43 -3.66 -18.00
CA GLU A 251 6.99 -3.38 -16.68
C GLU A 251 6.01 -3.77 -15.56
N GLY A 252 6.46 -4.62 -14.63
CA GLY A 252 5.63 -5.13 -13.54
C GLY A 252 4.81 -6.37 -13.82
N VAL A 253 4.72 -6.77 -15.10
CA VAL A 253 3.99 -7.98 -15.51
C VAL A 253 4.99 -9.10 -15.82
N ASN A 254 6.02 -8.81 -16.62
CA ASN A 254 7.12 -9.74 -16.87
C ASN A 254 8.48 -9.28 -16.31
N THR A 255 8.51 -8.14 -15.61
CA THR A 255 9.69 -7.70 -14.85
C THR A 255 9.36 -7.54 -13.36
N PRO A 256 10.27 -7.93 -12.45
CA PRO A 256 10.01 -7.87 -11.02
C PRO A 256 10.00 -6.42 -10.50
N TYR A 257 9.04 -6.15 -9.61
CA TYR A 257 9.03 -4.94 -8.79
C TYR A 257 9.41 -5.23 -7.34
N MET A 258 10.11 -4.27 -6.74
CA MET A 258 10.39 -4.21 -5.32
C MET A 258 9.51 -3.17 -4.63
N TYR A 259 9.11 -3.53 -3.41
CA TYR A 259 8.26 -2.71 -2.57
C TYR A 259 8.93 -2.49 -1.21
N PHE A 260 9.17 -1.23 -0.85
CA PHE A 260 9.69 -0.81 0.43
C PHE A 260 8.55 -0.22 1.25
N GLY A 261 8.08 -0.97 2.26
CA GLY A 261 6.97 -0.60 3.13
C GLY A 261 7.40 0.00 4.46
N MET A 262 6.50 0.80 5.04
CA MET A 262 6.58 1.25 6.43
C MET A 262 5.21 1.08 7.10
N TRP A 263 5.11 1.38 8.39
CA TRP A 263 3.83 1.33 9.08
C TRP A 263 2.76 2.14 8.33
N LYS A 264 1.59 1.52 8.14
CA LYS A 264 0.41 2.03 7.41
C LYS A 264 0.51 2.15 5.89
N THR A 265 1.62 1.79 5.24
CA THR A 265 1.59 1.79 3.77
C THR A 265 0.57 0.77 3.25
N THR A 266 -0.24 1.17 2.28
CA THR A 266 -1.44 0.44 1.86
C THR A 266 -1.41 0.13 0.37
N PHE A 267 -1.88 -1.05 -0.01
CA PHE A 267 -2.32 -1.36 -1.37
C PHE A 267 -3.85 -1.44 -1.34
N ALA A 268 -4.50 -0.73 -2.27
CA ALA A 268 -5.95 -0.71 -2.34
C ALA A 268 -6.50 -2.03 -2.90
N TRP A 269 -7.80 -2.25 -2.78
CA TRP A 269 -8.48 -3.37 -3.42
C TRP A 269 -8.31 -3.29 -4.94
N HIS A 270 -7.77 -4.35 -5.55
CA HIS A 270 -7.60 -4.50 -7.00
C HIS A 270 -7.51 -5.99 -7.35
N THR A 271 -7.73 -6.31 -8.63
CA THR A 271 -7.18 -7.51 -9.28
C THR A 271 -5.94 -7.11 -10.07
N GLU A 272 -5.08 -8.07 -10.39
CA GLU A 272 -3.90 -7.82 -11.21
C GLU A 272 -4.29 -7.43 -12.63
N ASP A 273 -3.38 -6.78 -13.36
CA ASP A 273 -3.61 -6.44 -14.76
C ASP A 273 -3.93 -7.70 -15.59
N MET A 274 -4.98 -7.59 -16.43
CA MET A 274 -5.52 -8.71 -17.21
C MET A 274 -5.97 -9.92 -16.37
N ASP A 275 -6.25 -9.70 -15.08
CA ASP A 275 -6.61 -10.74 -14.11
C ASP A 275 -5.57 -11.88 -14.04
N LEU A 276 -4.30 -11.54 -14.25
CA LEU A 276 -3.18 -12.49 -14.17
C LEU A 276 -2.92 -12.94 -12.73
N TYR A 277 -2.11 -14.00 -12.60
CA TYR A 277 -1.53 -14.38 -11.32
C TYR A 277 -0.42 -13.41 -10.92
N SER A 278 -0.31 -13.11 -9.62
CA SER A 278 0.85 -12.46 -9.02
C SER A 278 1.55 -13.36 -8.01
N ILE A 279 2.84 -13.12 -7.82
CA ILE A 279 3.66 -13.73 -6.76
C ILE A 279 4.34 -12.64 -5.95
N ASN A 280 4.28 -12.76 -4.63
CA ASN A 280 4.93 -11.83 -3.71
C ASN A 280 5.87 -12.58 -2.75
N TYR A 281 7.12 -12.14 -2.67
CA TYR A 281 8.09 -12.64 -1.69
C TYR A 281 8.52 -11.53 -0.73
N LEU A 282 8.25 -11.73 0.57
CA LEU A 282 8.69 -10.83 1.63
C LEU A 282 10.16 -11.14 1.99
N HIS A 283 11.09 -10.41 1.39
CA HIS A 283 12.54 -10.62 1.60
C HIS A 283 12.99 -10.46 3.06
N PHE A 284 12.61 -9.37 3.73
CA PHE A 284 12.92 -9.13 5.14
C PHE A 284 12.02 -8.01 5.68
N GLY A 285 12.08 -7.79 7.00
CA GLY A 285 11.37 -6.69 7.67
C GLY A 285 10.14 -7.16 8.44
N GLN A 286 9.17 -6.25 8.58
CA GLN A 286 7.92 -6.51 9.31
C GLN A 286 6.90 -7.21 8.41
N SER A 287 5.89 -7.85 9.02
CA SER A 287 4.85 -8.58 8.30
C SER A 287 3.98 -7.67 7.42
N LYS A 288 3.50 -8.22 6.30
CA LYS A 288 2.40 -7.69 5.50
C LYS A 288 1.13 -8.49 5.83
N SER A 289 0.05 -7.79 6.17
CA SER A 289 -1.28 -8.40 6.26
C SER A 289 -2.00 -8.20 4.92
N CYS A 290 -2.62 -9.27 4.43
CA CYS A 290 -3.45 -9.28 3.22
C CYS A 290 -4.84 -9.80 3.60
#